data_AF-A0A507DKS9-F1
#
_entry.id   AF-A0A507DKS9-F1
#
_cell.length_a   1.000
_cell.length_b   1.000
_cell.length_c   1.000
_cell.angle_alpha   90.00
_cell.angle_beta   90.00
_cell.angle_gamma   90.00
#
_symmetry.space_group_name_H-M   'P 1'
#
loop_
_entity.id
_entity.type
_entity.pdbx_description
1 polymer ?
#
loop_
_entity_poly.entity_id
_entity_poly.type
_entity_poly.pdbx_seq_one_letter_code
_entity_poly.pdbx_strand_id
1 'polypeptide(L)'
;MGIGSSSLANPLISKLGVIGMMKSMNMPPMFATHICKNDLVDRTSGAGHVWMGGWDSSVLASAASLETYDLVTARGYYALNVTAFRLGSVSIPESSCSRGTCLLDSTSSEIVLPSATYALLISALSRSSAIAFSNTSLLEHFWNGSALVAARAASSANINSDVSLSLSIGSTQSWDIFTTNFISSVPCSSACLTARNTSVLPSTKQSLAWTSADPSCNPSSGQPLASDCRLYYRTGLAPTSSDYIILGLPVVYNRVVQFDLSKNQVHTGFADSGKCSAPATLSGMVDTANMSGSGVGYIGVIAGLGGSAAALVTLSSLYVMFRTRKLQPHVT
;
A
#
# COMPACT_ATOMS: atom_id res chain seq x y z
N MET A 1 -7.49 5.17 13.88
CA MET A 1 -7.22 4.54 15.19
C MET A 1 -6.00 3.67 15.00
N GLY A 2 -4.85 4.13 15.51
CA GLY A 2 -3.59 3.41 15.38
C GLY A 2 -3.64 2.08 16.12
N ILE A 3 -2.89 1.10 15.63
CA ILE A 3 -2.65 -0.19 16.29
C ILE A 3 -1.80 0.09 17.54
N GLY A 4 -2.46 0.59 18.57
CA GLY A 4 -1.94 0.81 19.90
C GLY A 4 -2.33 -0.36 20.78
N SER A 5 -1.31 -1.05 21.26
CA SER A 5 -1.28 -1.69 22.59
C SER A 5 -2.49 -2.55 22.98
N SER A 6 -2.30 -3.87 22.89
CA SER A 6 -2.54 -4.64 24.11
C SER A 6 -1.21 -5.25 24.55
N SER A 7 -0.63 -4.68 25.61
CA SER A 7 0.42 -5.30 26.43
C SER A 7 -0.02 -6.63 27.07
N LEU A 8 -1.28 -7.03 26.82
CA LEU A 8 -1.93 -8.24 27.30
C LEU A 8 -2.12 -9.31 26.21
N ALA A 9 -1.65 -9.09 24.97
CA ALA A 9 -1.57 -10.14 23.94
C ALA A 9 -0.39 -11.10 24.21
N ASN A 10 -0.44 -11.72 25.38
CA ASN A 10 0.01 -13.04 25.79
C ASN A 10 1.33 -13.60 25.17
N PRO A 11 2.37 -13.87 25.97
CA PRO A 11 3.57 -14.60 25.52
C PRO A 11 3.27 -16.03 25.00
N LEU A 12 2.05 -16.55 25.19
CA LEU A 12 1.58 -17.79 24.57
C LEU A 12 1.21 -17.63 23.08
N ILE A 13 0.64 -16.49 22.69
CA ILE A 13 0.27 -16.19 21.29
C ILE A 13 1.52 -15.85 20.48
N SER A 14 2.53 -15.24 21.11
CA SER A 14 3.85 -15.05 20.49
C SER A 14 4.66 -16.35 20.40
N LYS A 15 4.43 -17.34 21.28
CA LYS A 15 5.12 -18.65 21.25
C LYS A 15 4.48 -19.68 20.32
N LEU A 16 3.16 -19.62 20.11
CA LEU A 16 2.40 -20.54 19.25
C LEU A 16 1.80 -19.88 17.99
N GLY A 17 2.17 -18.63 17.68
CA GLY A 17 1.55 -17.78 16.65
C GLY A 17 1.55 -18.33 15.22
N VAL A 18 1.47 -17.47 14.20
CA VAL A 18 1.42 -17.89 12.78
C VAL A 18 2.46 -18.98 12.44
N ILE A 19 3.67 -18.85 12.98
CA ILE A 19 4.75 -19.84 12.84
C ILE A 19 4.37 -21.20 13.46
N GLY A 20 3.77 -21.22 14.65
CA GLY A 20 3.28 -22.44 15.30
C GLY A 20 2.15 -23.11 14.53
N MET A 21 1.19 -22.33 14.02
CA MET A 21 0.13 -22.81 13.13
C MET A 21 0.70 -23.40 11.83
N MET A 22 1.60 -22.69 11.15
CA MET A 22 2.23 -23.18 9.92
C MET A 22 3.02 -24.46 10.16
N LYS A 23 3.81 -24.52 11.25
CA LYS A 23 4.52 -25.73 11.67
C LYS A 23 3.58 -26.90 11.94
N SER A 24 2.44 -26.67 12.60
CA SER A 24 1.45 -27.73 12.87
C SER A 24 0.81 -28.29 11.60
N MET A 25 0.79 -27.52 10.52
CA MET A 25 0.29 -27.93 9.20
C MET A 25 1.41 -28.42 8.27
N ASN A 26 2.64 -28.61 8.77
CA ASN A 26 3.82 -28.93 7.98
C ASN A 26 4.06 -27.95 6.82
N MET A 27 3.70 -26.68 7.01
CA MET A 27 3.95 -25.61 6.05
C MET A 27 5.27 -24.91 6.38
N PRO A 28 6.10 -24.57 5.38
CA PRO A 28 7.26 -23.71 5.58
C PRO A 28 6.85 -22.40 6.29
N PRO A 29 7.63 -21.88 7.26
CA PRO A 29 7.27 -20.70 8.03
C PRO A 29 7.55 -19.41 7.22
N MET A 30 6.86 -19.26 6.10
CA MET A 30 7.00 -18.12 5.20
C MET A 30 5.65 -17.77 4.55
N PHE A 31 5.46 -16.51 4.22
CA PHE A 31 4.32 -16.09 3.41
C PHE A 31 4.77 -15.01 2.43
N ALA A 32 4.01 -14.79 1.36
CA ALA A 32 4.28 -13.71 0.44
C ALA A 32 3.02 -12.94 0.09
N THR A 33 3.19 -11.67 -0.24
CA THR A 33 2.12 -10.80 -0.71
C THR A 33 2.50 -10.22 -2.06
N HIS A 34 1.55 -10.16 -2.98
CA HIS A 34 1.63 -9.35 -4.18
C HIS A 34 0.44 -8.43 -4.20
N ILE A 35 0.68 -7.12 -4.14
CA ILE A 35 -0.39 -6.12 -4.09
C ILE A 35 -0.32 -5.26 -5.34
N CYS A 36 -1.34 -5.33 -6.18
CA CYS A 36 -1.40 -4.48 -7.36
C CYS A 36 -1.95 -3.11 -7.00
N LYS A 37 -1.30 -2.07 -7.54
CA LYS A 37 -1.88 -0.74 -7.47
C LYS A 37 -2.98 -0.63 -8.52
N ASN A 38 -4.18 -0.27 -8.09
CA ASN A 38 -5.28 0.02 -9.00
C ASN A 38 -5.68 1.49 -8.88
N ASP A 39 -5.28 2.29 -9.87
CA ASP A 39 -5.69 3.69 -10.00
C ASP A 39 -7.06 3.83 -10.72
N LEU A 40 -7.68 2.72 -11.13
CA LEU A 40 -9.02 2.71 -11.71
C LEU A 40 -10.07 2.73 -10.59
N VAL A 41 -11.14 3.47 -10.87
CA VAL A 41 -12.27 3.82 -9.98
C VAL A 41 -13.07 2.60 -9.48
N ASP A 42 -12.80 1.41 -9.99
CA ASP A 42 -13.55 0.22 -9.62
C ASP A 42 -12.94 -0.50 -8.41
N ARG A 43 -13.44 -0.12 -7.22
CA ARG A 43 -13.12 -0.73 -5.92
C ARG A 43 -13.34 -2.25 -5.88
N THR A 44 -14.05 -2.83 -6.84
CA THR A 44 -14.30 -4.29 -6.91
C THR A 44 -13.15 -5.08 -7.57
N SER A 45 -12.19 -4.39 -8.17
CA SER A 45 -11.12 -5.00 -8.96
C SER A 45 -9.72 -4.94 -8.31
N GLY A 46 -9.66 -4.77 -6.99
CA GLY A 46 -8.39 -4.86 -6.25
C GLY A 46 -7.76 -6.24 -6.43
N ALA A 47 -6.74 -6.33 -7.29
CA ALA A 47 -6.03 -7.56 -7.58
C ALA A 47 -4.82 -7.72 -6.65
N GLY A 48 -4.65 -8.92 -6.13
CA GLY A 48 -3.53 -9.23 -5.26
C GLY A 48 -3.54 -10.69 -4.86
N HIS A 49 -2.42 -11.15 -4.33
CA HIS A 49 -2.24 -12.54 -3.92
C HIS A 49 -1.59 -12.56 -2.56
N VAL A 50 -2.05 -13.49 -1.72
CA VAL A 50 -1.36 -13.87 -0.49
C VAL A 50 -1.09 -15.35 -0.57
N TRP A 51 0.18 -15.72 -0.46
CA TRP A 51 0.62 -17.11 -0.44
C TRP A 51 1.12 -17.47 0.95
N MET A 52 0.81 -18.68 1.39
CA MET A 52 1.23 -19.22 2.69
C MET A 52 2.08 -20.47 2.44
N GLY A 53 3.25 -20.56 3.07
CA GLY A 53 4.16 -21.70 2.96
C GLY A 53 4.98 -21.76 1.66
N GLY A 54 4.95 -20.70 0.85
CA GLY A 54 5.60 -20.60 -0.46
C GLY A 54 5.02 -19.42 -1.23
N TRP A 55 5.35 -19.29 -2.51
CA TRP A 55 4.80 -18.28 -3.41
C TRP A 55 5.01 -18.66 -4.89
N ASP A 56 4.23 -18.06 -5.79
CA ASP A 56 4.29 -18.34 -7.22
C ASP A 56 5.29 -17.42 -7.93
N SER A 57 6.44 -17.99 -8.32
CA SER A 57 7.50 -17.25 -9.02
C SER A 57 7.12 -16.77 -10.41
N SER A 58 6.05 -17.29 -11.02
CA SER A 58 5.56 -16.83 -12.32
C SER A 58 4.97 -15.42 -12.30
N VAL A 59 4.81 -14.84 -11.10
CA VAL A 59 4.36 -13.45 -10.92
C VAL A 59 5.50 -12.45 -11.05
N LEU A 60 6.76 -12.86 -10.86
CA LEU A 60 7.89 -11.97 -11.08
C LEU A 60 8.05 -11.61 -12.56
N ALA A 61 8.54 -10.40 -12.82
CA ALA A 61 9.05 -10.06 -14.13
C ALA A 61 10.19 -11.02 -14.52
N SER A 62 10.27 -11.40 -15.79
CA SER A 62 11.20 -12.42 -16.30
C SER A 62 12.69 -12.15 -16.03
N ALA A 63 13.05 -10.90 -15.71
CA ALA A 63 14.40 -10.47 -15.35
C ALA A 63 14.55 -10.04 -13.88
N ALA A 64 13.52 -10.17 -13.05
CA ALA A 64 13.58 -9.74 -11.65
C ALA A 64 14.29 -10.78 -10.79
N SER A 65 15.42 -10.40 -10.19
CA SER A 65 15.98 -11.09 -9.04
C SER A 65 15.23 -10.68 -7.77
N LEU A 66 15.19 -11.59 -6.79
CA LEU A 66 14.74 -11.24 -5.46
C LEU A 66 15.85 -10.52 -4.71
N GLU A 67 15.59 -9.28 -4.33
CA GLU A 67 16.39 -8.54 -3.36
C GLU A 67 16.06 -9.06 -1.96
N THR A 68 17.08 -9.27 -1.13
CA THR A 68 16.90 -9.85 0.23
C THR A 68 17.30 -8.83 1.27
N TYR A 69 16.44 -8.58 2.24
CA TYR A 69 16.65 -7.61 3.32
C TYR A 69 16.49 -8.30 4.66
N ASP A 70 17.38 -8.01 5.61
CA ASP A 70 17.24 -8.50 6.96
C ASP A 70 16.11 -7.76 7.69
N LEU A 71 15.23 -8.52 8.34
CA LEU A 71 14.20 -7.96 9.19
C LEU A 71 14.78 -7.57 10.54
N VAL A 72 14.48 -6.37 10.99
CA VAL A 72 14.64 -5.98 12.39
C VAL A 72 13.33 -6.34 13.08
N THR A 73 13.23 -7.53 13.66
CA THR A 73 12.03 -7.90 14.42
C THR A 73 12.02 -7.21 15.76
N ALA A 74 11.30 -6.08 15.84
CA ALA A 74 11.04 -5.37 17.08
C ALA A 74 9.56 -5.49 17.43
N ARG A 75 9.26 -5.87 18.68
CA ARG A 75 7.91 -5.83 19.27
C ARG A 75 6.83 -6.58 18.48
N GLY A 76 7.20 -7.63 17.76
CA GLY A 76 6.26 -8.47 16.99
C GLY A 76 5.87 -7.92 15.61
N TYR A 77 6.52 -6.85 15.15
CA TYR A 77 6.33 -6.30 13.81
C TYR A 77 7.51 -6.66 12.90
N TYR A 78 7.24 -6.67 11.59
CA TYR A 78 8.27 -6.73 10.56
C TYR A 78 8.78 -5.32 10.32
N ALA A 79 10.06 -5.06 10.61
CA ALA A 79 10.66 -3.76 10.37
C ALA A 79 11.92 -3.86 9.52
N LEU A 80 12.25 -2.77 8.83
CA LEU A 80 13.48 -2.61 8.05
C LEU A 80 14.35 -1.53 8.70
N ASN A 81 15.67 -1.69 8.61
CA ASN A 81 16.61 -0.66 9.05
C ASN A 81 16.81 0.39 7.94
N VAL A 82 15.81 1.27 7.73
CA VAL A 82 15.92 2.36 6.75
C VAL A 82 16.85 3.45 7.28
N THR A 83 17.94 3.72 6.59
CA THR A 83 18.98 4.67 7.00
C THR A 83 18.86 6.02 6.28
N ALA A 84 18.16 6.07 5.15
CA ALA A 84 17.87 7.30 4.42
C ALA A 84 16.73 7.13 3.42
N PHE A 85 16.06 8.24 3.13
CA PHE A 85 15.22 8.41 1.93
C PHE A 85 16.01 9.16 0.88
N ARG A 86 16.03 8.67 -0.36
CA ARG A 86 16.78 9.28 -1.47
C ARG A 86 15.87 9.63 -2.63
N LEU A 87 16.10 10.81 -3.20
CA LEU A 87 15.43 11.29 -4.40
C LEU A 87 16.49 11.83 -5.35
N GLY A 88 16.92 11.02 -6.31
CA GLY A 88 18.11 11.31 -7.12
C GLY A 88 19.35 11.48 -6.25
N SER A 89 19.99 12.64 -6.31
CA SER A 89 21.17 12.99 -5.49
C SER A 89 20.84 13.50 -4.09
N VAL A 90 19.56 13.80 -3.79
CA VAL A 90 19.15 14.29 -2.47
C VAL A 90 19.00 13.10 -1.53
N SER A 91 19.72 13.14 -0.40
CA SER A 91 19.63 12.13 0.66
C SER A 91 19.11 12.77 1.95
N ILE A 92 18.00 12.25 2.46
CA ILE A 92 17.38 12.65 3.72
C ILE A 92 17.69 11.54 4.72
N PRO A 93 18.66 11.74 5.63
CA PRO A 93 19.05 10.71 6.59
C PRO A 93 17.89 10.38 7.53
N GLU A 94 17.77 9.11 7.90
CA GLU A 94 16.77 8.62 8.85
C GLU A 94 17.46 7.80 9.94
N SER A 95 17.20 8.18 11.19
CA SER A 95 17.88 7.59 12.36
C SER A 95 16.92 6.81 13.26
N SER A 96 15.61 7.05 13.13
CA SER A 96 14.59 6.40 13.96
C SER A 96 14.57 4.89 13.74
N CYS A 97 14.81 4.41 12.51
CA CYS A 97 14.67 3.01 12.13
C CYS A 97 15.65 2.03 12.77
N SER A 98 16.76 2.52 13.33
CA SER A 98 17.84 1.70 13.93
C SER A 98 17.36 0.80 15.09
N ARG A 99 16.14 1.02 15.60
CA ARG A 99 15.53 0.25 16.70
C ARG A 99 14.26 -0.50 16.30
N GLY A 100 14.09 -0.79 15.02
CA GLY A 100 12.94 -1.53 14.49
C GLY A 100 11.64 -0.74 14.53
N THR A 101 11.70 0.57 14.37
CA THR A 101 10.53 1.47 14.36
C THR A 101 10.01 1.76 12.94
N CYS A 102 10.63 1.18 11.91
CA CYS A 102 10.26 1.37 10.51
C CYS A 102 9.55 0.13 9.99
N LEU A 103 8.24 0.10 10.24
CA LEU A 103 7.39 -1.07 10.16
C LEU A 103 6.87 -1.26 8.75
N LEU A 104 6.99 -2.46 8.19
CA LEU A 104 6.29 -2.86 6.97
C LEU A 104 4.82 -3.16 7.34
N ASP A 105 3.91 -2.38 6.78
CA ASP A 105 2.47 -2.50 7.06
C ASP A 105 1.64 -2.34 5.79
N SER A 106 1.26 -3.46 5.19
CA SER A 106 0.42 -3.48 4.00
C SER A 106 -1.04 -3.06 4.26
N THR A 107 -1.44 -2.82 5.51
CA THR A 107 -2.77 -2.28 5.85
C THR A 107 -2.78 -0.75 5.84
N SER A 108 -1.61 -0.12 5.94
CA SER A 108 -1.49 1.34 5.83
C SER A 108 -1.51 1.77 4.37
N SER A 109 -2.46 2.62 4.00
CA SER A 109 -2.49 3.24 2.66
C SER A 109 -1.35 4.24 2.43
N GLU A 110 -0.60 4.61 3.48
CA GLU A 110 0.39 5.69 3.45
C GLU A 110 1.73 5.26 4.04
N ILE A 111 2.81 5.83 3.50
CA ILE A 111 4.09 5.91 4.18
C ILE A 111 3.96 7.02 5.22
N VAL A 112 3.96 6.63 6.49
CA VAL A 112 3.83 7.56 7.61
C VAL A 112 5.23 7.90 8.10
N LEU A 113 5.58 9.19 8.15
CA LEU A 113 6.93 9.68 8.41
C LEU A 113 6.95 10.67 9.58
N PRO A 114 8.01 10.69 10.41
CA PRO A 114 8.24 11.76 11.36
C PRO A 114 8.16 13.12 10.66
N SER A 115 7.55 14.11 11.34
CA SER A 115 7.23 15.40 10.71
C SER A 115 8.43 16.11 10.09
N ALA A 116 9.63 15.98 10.68
CA ALA A 116 10.87 16.53 10.12
C ALA A 116 11.27 15.84 8.80
N THR A 117 11.34 14.51 8.78
CA THR A 117 11.62 13.71 7.59
C THR A 117 10.58 13.96 6.49
N TYR A 118 9.30 14.00 6.88
CA TYR A 118 8.18 14.32 6.00
C TYR A 118 8.35 15.68 5.33
N ALA A 119 8.62 16.75 6.10
CA ALA A 119 8.75 18.10 5.56
C ALA A 119 9.91 18.22 4.56
N LEU A 120 11.06 17.60 4.87
CA LEU A 120 12.21 17.54 3.97
C LEU A 120 11.89 16.75 2.69
N LEU A 121 11.20 15.62 2.82
CA LEU A 121 10.84 14.78 1.68
C LEU A 121 9.83 15.47 0.76
N ILE A 122 8.80 16.11 1.32
CA ILE A 122 7.83 16.89 0.54
C ILE A 122 8.53 18.05 -0.16
N SER A 123 9.44 18.75 0.50
CA SER A 123 10.24 19.82 -0.12
C SER A 123 11.14 19.33 -1.25
N ALA A 124 11.69 18.11 -1.14
CA ALA A 124 12.50 17.51 -2.20
C ALA A 124 11.61 17.09 -3.38
N LEU A 125 10.49 16.41 -3.10
CA LEU A 125 9.51 15.97 -4.10
C LEU A 125 8.88 17.15 -4.84
N SER A 126 8.58 18.25 -4.16
CA SER A 126 8.00 19.46 -4.78
C SER A 126 8.96 20.18 -5.73
N ARG A 127 10.26 19.94 -5.59
CA ARG A 127 11.31 20.45 -6.49
C ARG A 127 11.75 19.41 -7.52
N SER A 128 11.22 18.20 -7.47
CA SER A 128 11.54 17.14 -8.42
C SER A 128 10.66 17.22 -9.67
N SER A 129 11.02 16.44 -10.68
CA SER A 129 10.18 16.26 -11.87
C SER A 129 9.14 15.13 -11.72
N ALA A 130 8.93 14.58 -10.51
CA ALA A 130 7.99 13.48 -10.27
C ALA A 130 6.58 13.79 -10.80
N ILE A 131 6.13 15.04 -10.64
CA ILE A 131 4.93 15.54 -11.30
C ILE A 131 5.13 17.00 -11.70
N ALA A 132 4.62 17.34 -12.88
CA ALA A 132 4.53 18.71 -13.36
C ALA A 132 3.08 19.03 -13.73
N PHE A 133 2.65 20.24 -13.37
CA PHE A 133 1.41 20.84 -13.84
C PHE A 133 1.74 22.05 -14.71
N SER A 134 0.88 22.37 -15.68
CA SER A 134 1.04 23.58 -16.49
C SER A 134 1.01 24.88 -15.68
N ASN A 135 0.40 24.85 -14.49
CA ASN A 135 0.38 25.96 -13.53
C ASN A 135 1.10 25.54 -12.23
N THR A 136 2.16 26.27 -11.87
CA THR A 136 3.02 25.98 -10.72
C THR A 136 2.31 26.13 -9.37
N SER A 137 1.27 26.96 -9.27
CA SER A 137 0.48 27.08 -8.03
C SER A 137 -0.28 25.78 -7.68
N LEU A 138 -0.62 24.98 -8.68
CA LEU A 138 -1.26 23.67 -8.47
C LEU A 138 -0.31 22.65 -7.84
N LEU A 139 1.00 22.80 -8.10
CA LEU A 139 2.04 21.91 -7.58
C LEU A 139 2.13 22.02 -6.05
N GLU A 140 2.03 23.23 -5.52
CA GLU A 140 1.98 23.47 -4.07
C GLU A 140 0.74 22.83 -3.44
N HIS A 141 -0.43 23.05 -4.03
CA HIS A 141 -1.67 22.47 -3.53
C HIS A 141 -1.63 20.94 -3.49
N PHE A 142 -1.08 20.32 -4.55
CA PHE A 142 -0.88 18.89 -4.67
C PHE A 142 0.07 18.34 -3.61
N TRP A 143 1.28 18.91 -3.48
CA TRP A 143 2.30 18.39 -2.57
C TRP A 143 1.97 18.65 -1.10
N ASN A 144 1.24 19.72 -0.78
CA ASN A 144 0.73 19.95 0.56
C ASN A 144 -0.49 19.08 0.90
N GLY A 145 -1.06 18.37 -0.09
CA GLY A 145 -2.27 17.57 0.10
C GLY A 145 -3.52 18.40 0.45
N SER A 146 -3.50 19.69 0.13
CA SER A 146 -4.56 20.64 0.49
C SER A 146 -5.76 20.60 -0.46
N ALA A 147 -5.55 20.12 -1.68
CA ALA A 147 -6.58 20.03 -2.69
C ALA A 147 -6.34 18.86 -3.66
N LEU A 148 -7.40 18.44 -4.32
CA LEU A 148 -7.39 17.59 -5.51
C LEU A 148 -7.12 18.48 -6.72
N VAL A 149 -6.16 18.11 -7.56
CA VAL A 149 -5.84 18.86 -8.77
C VAL A 149 -6.52 18.22 -9.96
N ALA A 150 -7.48 18.91 -10.59
CA ALA A 150 -8.10 18.47 -11.83
C ALA A 150 -7.31 19.01 -13.03
N ALA A 151 -6.79 18.12 -13.86
CA ALA A 151 -6.01 18.46 -15.05
C ALA A 151 -6.20 17.40 -16.14
N ARG A 152 -5.95 17.77 -17.40
CA ARG A 152 -5.96 16.84 -18.53
C ARG A 152 -4.69 16.01 -18.50
N ALA A 153 -4.84 14.72 -18.73
CA ALA A 153 -3.70 13.82 -18.89
C ALA A 153 -2.81 14.30 -20.07
N ALA A 154 -1.50 14.22 -19.89
CA ALA A 154 -0.45 14.52 -20.88
C ALA A 154 -0.35 15.99 -21.37
N SER A 155 -1.40 16.80 -21.27
CA SER A 155 -1.40 18.19 -21.74
C SER A 155 -1.31 19.24 -20.63
N SER A 156 -1.94 19.01 -19.47
CA SER A 156 -1.83 19.92 -18.31
C SER A 156 -1.31 19.26 -17.03
N ALA A 157 -1.07 17.95 -17.04
CA ALA A 157 -0.33 17.22 -16.02
C ALA A 157 0.55 16.10 -16.62
N ASN A 158 1.78 15.98 -16.13
CA ASN A 158 2.72 14.93 -16.51
C ASN A 158 3.33 14.27 -15.25
N ILE A 159 3.15 12.96 -15.11
CA ILE A 159 3.79 12.15 -14.07
C ILE A 159 5.06 11.54 -14.68
N ASN A 160 6.22 11.84 -14.11
CA ASN A 160 7.48 11.26 -14.55
C ASN A 160 7.70 9.90 -13.88
N SER A 161 7.56 8.81 -14.64
CA SER A 161 7.80 7.45 -14.15
C SER A 161 9.26 7.14 -13.82
N ASP A 162 10.20 7.92 -14.37
CA ASP A 162 11.63 7.70 -14.19
C ASP A 162 12.14 8.26 -12.85
N VAL A 163 11.31 9.05 -12.16
CA VAL A 163 11.62 9.49 -10.79
C VAL A 163 11.20 8.40 -9.81
N SER A 164 12.12 8.01 -8.94
CA SER A 164 11.88 7.09 -7.83
C SER A 164 12.33 7.70 -6.51
N LEU A 165 11.57 7.39 -5.46
CA LEU A 165 11.97 7.57 -4.07
C LEU A 165 12.63 6.26 -3.62
N SER A 166 13.90 6.30 -3.25
CA SER A 166 14.64 5.11 -2.82
C SER A 166 14.80 5.07 -1.31
N LEU A 167 14.51 3.93 -0.69
CA LEU A 167 14.80 3.67 0.72
C LEU A 167 16.18 3.02 0.83
N SER A 168 17.15 3.68 1.45
CA SER A 168 18.41 3.02 1.81
C SER A 168 18.16 2.12 3.01
N ILE A 169 18.42 0.82 2.88
CA ILE A 169 18.18 -0.19 3.93
C ILE A 169 19.54 -0.81 4.29
N GLY A 170 19.92 -0.70 5.57
CA GLY A 170 21.25 -1.09 6.01
C GLY A 170 22.34 -0.24 5.35
N SER A 171 23.47 -0.88 4.98
CA SER A 171 24.67 -0.19 4.46
C SER A 171 24.79 -0.19 2.94
N THR A 172 24.17 -1.14 2.23
CA THR A 172 24.42 -1.35 0.79
C THR A 172 23.17 -1.56 -0.05
N GLN A 173 22.00 -1.70 0.57
CA GLN A 173 20.78 -2.07 -0.14
C GLN A 173 19.86 -0.87 -0.29
N SER A 174 19.13 -0.85 -1.39
CA SER A 174 18.11 0.16 -1.68
C SER A 174 16.80 -0.51 -2.05
N TRP A 175 15.69 0.15 -1.76
CA TRP A 175 14.35 -0.27 -2.20
C TRP A 175 13.67 0.90 -2.88
N ASP A 176 13.49 0.80 -4.19
CA ASP A 176 12.92 1.88 -5.00
C ASP A 176 11.40 1.89 -4.99
N ILE A 177 10.84 3.07 -4.78
CA ILE A 177 9.42 3.37 -4.81
C ILE A 177 9.19 4.29 -5.98
N PHE A 178 8.57 3.80 -7.05
CA PHE A 178 8.32 4.60 -8.24
C PHE A 178 7.31 5.70 -7.96
N THR A 179 7.39 6.79 -8.72
CA THR A 179 6.44 7.90 -8.61
C THR A 179 4.99 7.46 -8.76
N THR A 180 4.73 6.49 -9.63
CA THR A 180 3.42 5.87 -9.81
C THR A 180 2.93 5.11 -8.58
N ASN A 181 3.73 4.89 -7.53
CA ASN A 181 3.27 4.26 -6.29
C ASN A 181 2.75 5.26 -5.24
N PHE A 182 3.18 6.53 -5.28
CA PHE A 182 2.79 7.59 -4.33
C PHE A 182 2.12 8.82 -4.99
N ILE A 183 1.93 8.77 -6.30
CA ILE A 183 1.05 9.69 -7.03
C ILE A 183 -0.08 8.86 -7.62
N SER A 184 -1.32 9.25 -7.36
CA SER A 184 -2.49 8.64 -7.97
C SER A 184 -3.27 9.65 -8.78
N SER A 185 -3.96 9.12 -9.79
CA SER A 185 -4.93 9.89 -10.53
C SER A 185 -6.12 9.01 -10.91
N VAL A 186 -7.33 9.52 -10.70
CA VAL A 186 -8.55 8.84 -11.15
C VAL A 186 -9.12 9.55 -12.38
N PRO A 187 -9.59 8.81 -13.39
CA PRO A 187 -10.35 9.42 -14.48
C PRO A 187 -11.62 10.06 -13.93
N CYS A 188 -11.94 11.27 -14.39
CA CYS A 188 -13.25 11.87 -14.13
C CYS A 188 -14.30 11.18 -15.01
N SER A 189 -15.03 10.20 -14.46
CA SER A 189 -16.22 9.65 -15.13
C SER A 189 -17.35 10.68 -15.16
N SER A 190 -18.37 10.47 -16.00
CA SER A 190 -19.54 11.37 -16.17
C SER A 190 -20.21 11.80 -14.85
N ALA A 191 -20.16 10.97 -13.80
CA ALA A 191 -20.71 11.28 -12.48
C ALA A 191 -19.83 12.25 -11.66
N CYS A 192 -18.51 12.26 -11.88
CA CYS A 192 -17.60 13.27 -11.34
C CYS A 192 -17.86 14.66 -11.95
N LEU A 193 -18.45 14.69 -13.17
CA LEU A 193 -18.60 15.87 -14.03
C LEU A 193 -19.76 16.81 -13.65
N THR A 194 -20.78 16.33 -12.94
CA THR A 194 -22.00 17.12 -12.68
C THR A 194 -22.23 17.49 -11.21
N ALA A 195 -21.67 16.72 -10.27
CA ALA A 195 -21.96 16.88 -8.83
C ALA A 195 -20.72 17.03 -7.93
N ARG A 196 -19.51 17.15 -8.50
CA ARG A 196 -18.25 16.94 -7.74
C ARG A 196 -18.30 15.63 -6.95
N ASN A 197 -18.79 14.56 -7.57
CA ASN A 197 -18.93 13.28 -6.88
C ASN A 197 -17.55 12.71 -6.58
N THR A 198 -17.08 12.89 -5.35
CA THR A 198 -15.81 12.37 -4.86
C THR A 198 -15.92 10.94 -4.33
N SER A 199 -17.06 10.26 -4.44
CA SER A 199 -17.23 8.88 -3.93
C SER A 199 -16.21 7.89 -4.52
N VAL A 200 -15.71 8.19 -5.72
CA VAL A 200 -14.66 7.46 -6.43
C VAL A 200 -13.28 7.55 -5.74
N LEU A 201 -13.06 8.58 -4.92
CA LEU A 201 -11.81 8.78 -4.19
C LEU A 201 -11.81 8.01 -2.86
N PRO A 202 -10.63 7.71 -2.30
CA PRO A 202 -10.52 7.24 -0.91
C PRO A 202 -11.23 8.20 0.05
N SER A 203 -11.86 7.68 1.10
CA SER A 203 -12.67 8.46 2.06
C SER A 203 -11.91 9.66 2.63
N THR A 204 -10.61 9.51 2.89
CA THR A 204 -9.71 10.57 3.38
C THR A 204 -9.49 11.72 2.39
N LYS A 205 -9.84 11.54 1.12
CA LYS A 205 -9.69 12.54 0.05
C LYS A 205 -11.03 13.12 -0.41
N GLN A 206 -12.16 12.56 0.02
CA GLN A 206 -13.49 12.97 -0.46
C GLN A 206 -13.88 14.39 -0.01
N SER A 207 -13.32 14.85 1.11
CA SER A 207 -13.56 16.18 1.66
C SER A 207 -12.58 17.25 1.15
N LEU A 208 -11.59 16.89 0.34
CA LEU A 208 -10.62 17.86 -0.18
C LEU A 208 -11.26 18.75 -1.23
N ALA A 209 -10.90 20.04 -1.20
CA ALA A 209 -11.31 20.98 -2.22
C ALA A 209 -10.73 20.59 -3.59
N TRP A 210 -11.41 20.96 -4.67
CA TRP A 210 -10.92 20.78 -6.03
C TRP A 210 -10.32 22.08 -6.53
N THR A 211 -9.20 21.99 -7.22
CA THR A 211 -8.58 23.12 -7.92
C THR A 211 -8.20 22.70 -9.35
N SER A 212 -8.31 23.65 -10.27
CA SER A 212 -7.92 23.45 -11.67
C SER A 212 -7.51 24.78 -12.27
N ALA A 213 -6.44 24.77 -13.06
CA ALA A 213 -6.09 25.87 -13.95
C ALA A 213 -6.55 25.63 -15.39
N ASP A 214 -7.10 24.44 -15.67
CA ASP A 214 -7.58 24.04 -16.99
C ASP A 214 -9.11 24.26 -17.05
N PRO A 215 -9.61 25.22 -17.84
CA PRO A 215 -11.04 25.49 -17.94
C PRO A 215 -11.84 24.23 -18.34
N SER A 216 -11.24 23.34 -19.12
CA SER A 216 -11.87 22.10 -19.57
C SER A 216 -11.86 20.99 -18.51
N CYS A 217 -11.15 21.16 -17.39
CA CYS A 217 -11.25 20.28 -16.22
C CYS A 217 -11.81 20.99 -14.97
N ASN A 218 -12.32 22.22 -15.11
CA ASN A 218 -12.93 22.96 -14.00
C ASN A 218 -14.44 22.70 -13.92
N PRO A 219 -14.94 21.96 -12.90
CA PRO A 219 -16.37 21.67 -12.77
C PRO A 219 -17.22 22.91 -12.48
N SER A 220 -16.59 24.01 -12.07
CA SER A 220 -17.27 25.29 -11.81
C SER A 220 -17.43 26.15 -13.06
N SER A 221 -16.89 25.72 -14.21
CA SER A 221 -16.98 26.44 -15.49
C SER A 221 -18.38 26.40 -16.12
N GLY A 222 -19.24 25.49 -15.66
CA GLY A 222 -20.55 25.24 -16.27
C GLY A 222 -20.48 24.48 -17.61
N GLN A 223 -19.29 24.10 -18.07
CA GLN A 223 -19.09 23.30 -19.28
C GLN A 223 -18.84 21.82 -18.92
N PRO A 224 -19.21 20.87 -19.81
CA PRO A 224 -18.78 19.49 -19.67
C PRO A 224 -17.25 19.41 -19.63
N LEU A 225 -16.68 18.62 -18.71
CA LEU A 225 -15.23 18.45 -18.69
C LEU A 225 -14.76 17.61 -19.88
N ALA A 226 -13.52 17.82 -20.30
CA ALA A 226 -12.88 16.99 -21.32
C ALA A 226 -12.77 15.52 -20.86
N SER A 227 -12.86 14.59 -21.80
CA SER A 227 -12.85 13.14 -21.53
C SER A 227 -11.52 12.61 -20.98
N ASP A 228 -10.43 13.37 -21.15
CA ASP A 228 -9.10 13.07 -20.64
C ASP A 228 -8.78 13.79 -19.32
N CYS A 229 -9.76 14.45 -18.69
CA CYS A 229 -9.60 15.03 -17.36
C CYS A 229 -9.43 13.95 -16.28
N ARG A 230 -8.46 14.18 -15.39
CA ARG A 230 -8.17 13.33 -14.23
C ARG A 230 -8.07 14.17 -12.97
N LEU A 231 -8.40 13.56 -11.83
CA LEU A 231 -8.13 14.10 -10.51
C LEU A 231 -6.84 13.53 -9.98
N TYR A 232 -5.82 14.38 -9.86
CA TYR A 232 -4.53 14.06 -9.30
C TYR A 232 -4.54 14.34 -7.80
N TYR A 233 -3.99 13.40 -7.05
CA TYR A 233 -3.80 13.54 -5.62
C TYR A 233 -2.57 12.76 -5.16
N ARG A 234 -1.92 13.30 -4.14
CA ARG A 234 -0.85 12.58 -3.46
C ARG A 234 -1.46 11.41 -2.72
N THR A 235 -1.04 10.21 -3.09
CA THR A 235 -1.26 9.00 -2.31
C THR A 235 -0.02 8.73 -1.49
N GLY A 236 -0.16 8.03 -0.38
CA GLY A 236 1.03 7.33 0.09
C GLY A 236 2.03 8.10 0.96
N LEU A 237 1.81 9.36 1.35
CA LEU A 237 2.71 10.06 2.30
C LEU A 237 1.91 10.84 3.35
N ALA A 238 2.21 10.62 4.63
CA ALA A 238 1.59 11.32 5.76
C ALA A 238 2.60 11.65 6.88
N PRO A 239 2.44 12.78 7.58
CA PRO A 239 3.24 13.09 8.75
C PRO A 239 2.70 12.36 9.99
N THR A 240 3.60 12.09 10.94
CA THR A 240 3.26 11.72 12.32
C THR A 240 4.07 12.56 13.31
N SER A 241 3.52 12.71 14.52
CA SER A 241 4.23 13.27 15.68
C SER A 241 5.05 12.21 16.44
N SER A 242 5.02 10.96 15.99
CA SER A 242 5.72 9.84 16.61
C SER A 242 7.05 9.55 15.91
N ASP A 243 7.98 8.91 16.62
CA ASP A 243 9.29 8.52 16.08
C ASP A 243 9.27 7.17 15.32
N TYR A 244 8.09 6.71 14.90
CA TYR A 244 7.97 5.50 14.08
C TYR A 244 7.67 5.87 12.63
N ILE A 245 8.14 5.03 11.73
CA ILE A 245 7.79 5.08 10.30
C ILE A 245 6.90 3.89 9.99
N ILE A 246 5.85 4.13 9.23
CA ILE A 246 5.06 3.06 8.62
C ILE A 246 5.40 3.04 7.15
N LEU A 247 5.94 1.93 6.66
CA LEU A 247 6.19 1.63 5.26
C LEU A 247 4.93 0.96 4.69
N GLY A 248 3.99 1.81 4.26
CA GLY A 248 2.67 1.39 3.79
C GLY A 248 2.64 0.81 2.37
N LEU A 249 1.43 0.70 1.83
CA LEU A 249 1.12 0.20 0.50
C LEU A 249 2.02 0.73 -0.65
N PRO A 250 2.42 2.03 -0.70
CA PRO A 250 3.31 2.51 -1.75
C PRO A 250 4.63 1.74 -1.86
N VAL A 251 5.16 1.23 -0.76
CA VAL A 251 6.43 0.48 -0.72
C VAL A 251 6.28 -0.92 -1.33
N VAL A 252 5.08 -1.50 -1.25
CA VAL A 252 4.81 -2.89 -1.62
C VAL A 252 3.98 -3.03 -2.91
N TYR A 253 3.48 -1.93 -3.47
CA TYR A 253 2.74 -1.96 -4.72
C TYR A 253 3.58 -2.50 -5.89
N ASN A 254 2.95 -3.37 -6.69
CA ASN A 254 3.49 -4.01 -7.88
C ASN A 254 4.77 -4.81 -7.60
N ARG A 255 4.90 -5.32 -6.37
CA ARG A 255 6.00 -6.14 -5.91
C ARG A 255 5.48 -7.41 -5.27
N VAL A 256 6.23 -8.50 -5.44
CA VAL A 256 6.13 -9.65 -4.56
C VAL A 256 6.99 -9.36 -3.34
N VAL A 257 6.42 -9.48 -2.15
CA VAL A 257 7.11 -9.32 -0.87
C VAL A 257 6.94 -10.62 -0.08
N GLN A 258 8.00 -11.41 -0.02
CA GLN A 258 8.07 -12.67 0.72
C GLN A 258 8.70 -12.43 2.10
N PHE A 259 7.99 -12.80 3.16
CA PHE A 259 8.48 -12.82 4.52
C PHE A 259 8.97 -14.24 4.84
N ASP A 260 10.30 -14.45 4.87
CA ASP A 260 10.92 -15.68 5.34
C ASP A 260 11.17 -15.59 6.84
N LEU A 261 10.23 -16.11 7.62
CA LEU A 261 10.28 -16.04 9.09
C LEU A 261 11.31 -16.99 9.68
N SER A 262 11.77 -18.00 8.92
CA SER A 262 12.84 -18.90 9.40
C SER A 262 14.20 -18.23 9.38
N LYS A 263 14.42 -17.32 8.42
CA LYS A 263 15.68 -16.59 8.25
C LYS A 263 15.61 -15.16 8.78
N ASN A 264 14.42 -14.72 9.23
CA ASN A 264 14.18 -13.34 9.64
C ASN A 264 14.55 -12.35 8.51
N GLN A 265 14.06 -12.64 7.31
CA GLN A 265 14.36 -11.90 6.09
C GLN A 265 13.08 -11.57 5.31
N VAL A 266 13.13 -10.49 4.54
CA VAL A 266 12.17 -10.19 3.48
C VAL A 266 12.87 -10.29 2.14
N HIS A 267 12.25 -11.01 1.22
CA HIS A 267 12.66 -11.00 -0.18
C HIS A 267 11.63 -10.20 -0.98
N THR A 268 12.08 -9.29 -1.83
CA THR A 268 11.17 -8.56 -2.73
C THR A 268 11.67 -8.62 -4.16
N GLY A 269 10.74 -8.65 -5.09
CA GLY A 269 11.02 -8.50 -6.52
C GLY A 269 9.87 -7.79 -7.22
N PHE A 270 10.15 -7.16 -8.34
CA PHE A 270 9.12 -6.54 -9.16
C PHE A 270 8.24 -7.61 -9.81
N ALA A 271 6.93 -7.44 -9.68
CA ALA A 271 5.98 -8.25 -10.40
C ALA A 271 5.92 -7.81 -11.87
N ASP A 272 5.62 -8.74 -12.76
CA ASP A 272 5.33 -8.42 -14.15
C ASP A 272 4.05 -7.55 -14.22
N SER A 273 4.12 -6.40 -14.91
CA SER A 273 3.02 -5.45 -15.01
C SER A 273 1.77 -6.07 -15.65
N GLY A 274 1.93 -7.10 -16.49
CA GLY A 274 0.84 -7.89 -17.07
C GLY A 274 0.11 -8.78 -16.05
N LYS A 275 0.68 -9.01 -14.86
CA LYS A 275 0.07 -9.82 -13.79
C LYS A 275 -0.81 -9.00 -12.86
N CYS A 276 -0.77 -7.67 -12.98
CA CYS A 276 -1.66 -6.75 -12.26
C CYS A 276 -2.89 -6.29 -13.07
N SER A 277 -2.98 -6.69 -14.35
CA SER A 277 -4.12 -6.37 -15.23
C SER A 277 -5.11 -7.53 -15.41
N ALA A 278 -4.80 -8.72 -14.89
CA ALA A 278 -5.72 -9.84 -14.93
C ALA A 278 -6.84 -9.63 -13.89
N PRO A 279 -8.13 -9.78 -14.25
CA PRO A 279 -9.20 -9.97 -13.28
C PRO A 279 -9.00 -11.34 -12.63
N ALA A 280 -8.01 -11.43 -11.74
CA ALA A 280 -7.80 -12.61 -10.93
C ALA A 280 -8.89 -12.58 -9.86
N THR A 281 -9.92 -13.39 -10.05
CA THR A 281 -10.83 -13.81 -8.99
C THR A 281 -10.00 -14.43 -7.86
N LEU A 282 -9.73 -13.64 -6.83
CA LEU A 282 -9.55 -14.11 -5.45
C LEU A 282 -9.86 -12.94 -4.49
N SER A 283 -11.07 -12.98 -3.94
CA SER A 283 -11.48 -12.24 -2.74
C SER A 283 -10.44 -12.43 -1.64
N GLY A 284 -9.83 -11.36 -1.13
CA GLY A 284 -8.89 -11.55 -0.01
C GLY A 284 -8.04 -10.37 0.44
N MET A 285 -8.09 -9.19 -0.18
CA MET A 285 -7.53 -7.99 0.43
C MET A 285 -8.65 -7.14 1.01
N VAL A 286 -8.79 -7.18 2.33
CA VAL A 286 -9.72 -6.31 3.05
C VAL A 286 -9.11 -4.92 3.14
N ASP A 287 -9.66 -3.97 2.40
CA ASP A 287 -9.55 -2.55 2.73
C ASP A 287 -10.28 -2.31 4.06
N THR A 288 -9.54 -2.35 5.17
CA THR A 288 -10.11 -2.16 6.51
C THR A 288 -10.50 -0.70 6.78
N ALA A 289 -10.21 0.24 5.88
CA ALA A 289 -10.50 1.66 6.09
C ALA A 289 -12.00 2.01 5.94
N ASN A 290 -12.85 1.13 5.40
CA ASN A 290 -14.27 1.42 5.11
C ASN A 290 -15.27 0.31 5.48
N MET A 291 -15.00 -0.48 6.53
CA MET A 291 -15.95 -1.51 7.00
C MET A 291 -17.12 -0.92 7.78
N SER A 292 -18.00 -0.19 7.08
CA SER A 292 -19.33 0.21 7.57
C SER A 292 -20.39 -0.26 6.56
N GLY A 293 -20.74 -1.55 6.57
CA GLY A 293 -21.86 -2.04 5.77
C GLY A 293 -21.73 -3.50 5.33
N SER A 294 -22.47 -4.37 6.03
CA SER A 294 -22.96 -5.70 5.62
C SER A 294 -22.21 -6.50 4.54
N GLY A 295 -21.45 -7.49 4.99
CA GLY A 295 -21.61 -8.89 4.57
C GLY A 295 -21.16 -9.29 3.16
N VAL A 296 -19.85 -9.49 2.96
CA VAL A 296 -19.28 -10.50 2.05
C VAL A 296 -18.00 -11.08 2.69
N GLY A 297 -17.82 -12.39 2.58
CA GLY A 297 -16.90 -13.22 3.38
C GLY A 297 -15.40 -12.95 3.24
N TYR A 298 -14.71 -13.18 4.35
CA TYR A 298 -13.34 -12.77 4.64
C TYR A 298 -12.34 -13.91 4.43
N ILE A 299 -11.19 -13.62 3.83
CA ILE A 299 -9.93 -14.27 4.19
C ILE A 299 -9.11 -13.22 4.91
N GLY A 300 -8.97 -13.38 6.23
CA GLY A 300 -8.18 -12.50 7.07
C GLY A 300 -6.70 -12.64 6.73
N VAL A 301 -6.15 -11.66 6.01
CA VAL A 301 -4.71 -11.43 5.99
C VAL A 301 -4.34 -10.90 7.36
N ILE A 302 -3.32 -11.51 7.95
CA ILE A 302 -2.91 -11.38 9.33
C ILE A 302 -2.43 -9.95 9.57
N ALA A 303 -3.34 -9.05 9.94
CA ALA A 303 -2.98 -7.91 10.76
C ALA A 303 -2.32 -8.46 12.02
N GLY A 304 -1.09 -8.04 12.30
CA GLY A 304 -0.37 -8.42 13.51
C GLY A 304 -1.30 -8.34 14.72
N LEU A 305 -1.42 -9.46 15.44
CA LEU A 305 -2.34 -9.64 16.56
C LEU A 305 -2.18 -8.52 17.59
N GLY A 306 -3.11 -7.58 17.53
CA GLY A 306 -3.28 -6.47 18.46
C GLY A 306 -4.73 -6.02 18.47
N GLY A 307 -5.66 -6.90 18.85
CA GLY A 307 -7.07 -6.58 19.03
C GLY A 307 -7.98 -7.81 19.04
N SER A 308 -8.75 -7.96 20.11
CA SER A 308 -9.55 -9.14 20.48
C SER A 308 -10.69 -9.54 19.51
N ALA A 309 -10.86 -8.84 18.39
CA ALA A 309 -11.92 -9.11 17.41
C ALA A 309 -11.44 -9.89 16.17
N ALA A 310 -10.14 -9.84 15.82
CA ALA A 310 -9.60 -10.54 14.64
C ALA A 310 -9.39 -12.05 14.86
N ALA A 311 -9.28 -12.49 16.12
CA ALA A 311 -9.07 -13.91 16.47
C ALA A 311 -10.33 -14.78 16.29
N LEU A 312 -11.53 -14.20 16.29
CA LEU A 312 -12.79 -14.95 16.15
C LEU A 312 -13.16 -15.24 14.69
N VAL A 313 -12.73 -14.40 13.75
CA VAL A 313 -13.06 -14.55 12.32
C VAL A 313 -12.17 -15.61 11.64
N THR A 314 -10.92 -15.78 12.06
CA THR A 314 -10.03 -16.82 11.53
C THR A 314 -10.39 -18.21 12.03
N LEU A 315 -10.78 -18.37 13.31
CA LEU A 315 -11.22 -19.66 13.85
C LEU A 315 -12.53 -20.16 13.22
N SER A 316 -13.47 -19.28 12.93
CA SER A 316 -14.76 -19.65 12.33
C SER A 316 -14.65 -19.96 10.83
N SER A 317 -13.86 -19.20 10.07
CA SER A 317 -13.70 -19.40 8.63
C SER A 317 -12.93 -20.69 8.28
N LEU A 318 -11.90 -21.03 9.06
CA LEU A 318 -11.17 -22.30 8.91
C LEU A 318 -12.02 -23.49 9.36
N TYR A 319 -12.78 -23.37 10.46
CA TYR A 319 -13.68 -24.44 10.92
C TYR A 319 -14.75 -24.80 9.86
N VAL A 320 -15.25 -23.82 9.10
CA VAL A 320 -16.20 -24.04 8.00
C VAL A 320 -15.57 -24.76 6.81
N MET A 321 -14.32 -24.44 6.43
CA MET A 321 -13.61 -25.17 5.36
C MET A 321 -13.28 -26.62 5.73
N PHE A 322 -13.04 -26.92 7.02
CA PHE A 322 -12.73 -28.28 7.47
C PHE A 322 -13.97 -29.17 7.66
N ARG A 323 -15.17 -28.60 7.85
CA ARG A 323 -16.41 -29.39 7.93
C ARG A 323 -16.95 -29.81 6.56
N THR A 324 -16.72 -29.02 5.52
CA THR A 324 -17.19 -29.34 4.16
C THR A 324 -16.35 -30.44 3.48
N ARG A 325 -15.10 -30.67 3.91
CA ARG A 325 -14.28 -31.78 3.40
C ARG A 325 -14.55 -33.17 4.02
N LYS A 326 -15.38 -33.27 5.07
CA LYS A 326 -15.71 -34.57 5.71
C LYS A 326 -17.05 -35.18 5.30
N LEU A 327 -17.73 -34.61 4.30
CA LEU A 327 -18.99 -35.16 3.79
C LEU A 327 -18.95 -35.31 2.27
N GLN A 328 -18.06 -36.17 1.77
CA GLN A 328 -18.35 -36.92 0.54
C GLN A 328 -18.52 -38.38 0.94
N PRO A 329 -19.76 -38.91 1.00
CA PRO A 329 -19.94 -40.34 1.09
C PRO A 329 -19.40 -40.97 -0.20
N HIS A 330 -18.56 -41.99 -0.05
CA HIS A 330 -18.31 -42.94 -1.12
C HIS A 330 -19.66 -43.53 -1.53
N VAL A 331 -20.12 -43.20 -2.73
CA VAL A 331 -21.20 -43.92 -3.40
C VAL A 331 -20.56 -45.18 -3.97
N THR A 332 -20.92 -46.33 -3.40
CA THR A 332 -20.83 -47.65 -4.03
C THR A 332 -22.13 -47.93 -4.76
#